data_AF-A0A329TCV9-F1
#
_entry.id   AF-A0A329TCV9-F1
#
_cell.length_a   1.000
_cell.length_b   1.000
_cell.length_c   1.000
_cell.angle_alpha   90.00
_cell.angle_beta   90.00
_cell.angle_gamma   90.00
#
_symmetry.space_group_name_H-M   'P 1'
#
loop_
_entity.id
_entity.type
_entity.pdbx_description
1 polymer ?
#
loop_
_entity_poly.entity_id
_entity_poly.type
_entity_poly.pdbx_seq_one_letter_code
_entity_poly.pdbx_strand_id
1 'polypeptide(L)'
;MDRNVLRIQEHDLRSVWENEERDFTRWLTENIDLLASELGIEIEDARAEEAVGDFSADIVAREMNTGETVVIENQYNRTDHDHLGKLLTYSSGKNAGFTMWLAEEFRPEHRSVLEWLNETGPKGAKFFAIKPRVVSIEGSDERGFEFEVVVEPNEWEREVSTESLSDLERSYRQFFAEMVEAYSQRRPAWYKLKPGPRNYLTFSAGISGVRFGWVFHQGPEFSVELYISTSDKERNEEIFEALKRERTDIETSLGVELEWERLPEKQASRIKLPEDLDGTITELTADQRNYLIEWGVDAMDEFQEEFEPRLSALGSN
;
A
#
# COMPACT_ATOMS: atom_id res chain seq x y z
N MET A 1 -15.54 26.49 29.38
CA MET A 1 -14.95 25.14 29.59
C MET A 1 -13.52 25.26 29.10
N ASP A 2 -12.55 25.22 30.03
CA ASP A 2 -11.17 25.03 29.60
C ASP A 2 -11.09 23.67 28.92
N ARG A 3 -10.88 23.69 27.61
CA ARG A 3 -10.53 22.49 26.87
C ARG A 3 -9.08 22.22 27.26
N ASN A 4 -8.85 21.36 28.25
CA ASN A 4 -7.52 20.94 28.65
C ASN A 4 -6.90 20.14 27.49
N VAL A 5 -6.20 20.83 26.60
CA VAL A 5 -5.37 20.22 25.55
C VAL A 5 -3.97 20.10 26.12
N LEU A 6 -3.54 18.86 26.37
CA LEU A 6 -2.20 18.54 26.86
C LEU A 6 -1.19 18.60 25.70
N ARG A 7 0.08 18.84 26.03
CA ARG A 7 1.16 18.89 25.03
C ARG A 7 1.58 17.50 24.61
N ILE A 8 2.04 17.36 23.37
CA ILE A 8 2.73 16.16 22.91
C ILE A 8 4.21 16.27 23.30
N GLN A 9 4.77 15.17 23.78
CA GLN A 9 6.19 14.99 24.07
C GLN A 9 6.76 13.98 23.08
N GLU A 10 7.85 14.36 22.40
CA GLU A 10 8.59 13.48 21.49
C GLU A 10 9.73 12.79 22.24
N HIS A 11 9.97 11.52 21.93
CA HIS A 11 10.97 10.66 22.54
C HIS A 11 11.87 10.08 21.46
N ASP A 12 13.12 9.76 21.82
CA ASP A 12 14.03 9.05 20.93
C ASP A 12 13.49 7.65 20.61
N LEU A 13 13.70 7.15 19.38
CA LEU A 13 13.31 5.80 18.98
C LEU A 13 13.95 4.75 19.89
N ARG A 14 15.18 5.02 20.34
CA ARG A 14 15.94 4.20 21.29
C ARG A 14 15.24 3.95 22.63
N SER A 15 14.25 4.77 22.97
CA SER A 15 13.44 4.57 24.18
C SER A 15 12.44 3.42 24.07
N VAL A 16 12.13 2.98 22.84
CA VAL A 16 11.21 1.87 22.54
C VAL A 16 11.96 0.70 21.90
N TRP A 17 12.85 1.00 20.96
CA TRP A 17 13.67 0.01 20.24
C TRP A 17 15.15 0.27 20.53
N GLU A 18 15.77 -0.50 21.41
CA GLU A 18 17.14 -0.23 21.89
C GLU A 18 18.17 -0.32 20.76
N ASN A 19 17.98 -1.28 19.85
CA ASN A 19 18.83 -1.53 18.70
C ASN A 19 18.11 -1.28 17.37
N GLU A 20 18.77 -0.52 16.48
CA GLU A 20 18.24 -0.16 15.17
C GLU A 20 17.94 -1.37 14.29
N GLU A 21 18.96 -2.19 14.02
CA GLU A 21 18.86 -3.36 13.14
C GLU A 21 17.95 -4.45 13.71
N ARG A 22 18.11 -4.77 15.01
CA ARG A 22 17.45 -5.94 15.62
C ARG A 22 16.04 -5.66 16.12
N ASP A 23 15.76 -4.43 16.53
CA ASP A 23 14.49 -4.08 17.15
C ASP A 23 13.65 -3.22 16.19
N PHE A 24 14.14 -2.05 15.77
CA PHE A 24 13.35 -1.13 14.94
C PHE A 24 13.14 -1.63 13.51
N THR A 25 14.20 -2.07 12.81
CA THR A 25 14.09 -2.60 11.44
C THR A 25 13.18 -3.83 11.42
N ARG A 26 13.27 -4.72 12.42
CA ARG A 26 12.38 -5.87 12.54
C ARG A 26 10.93 -5.44 12.77
N TRP A 27 10.70 -4.56 13.74
CA TRP A 27 9.36 -4.05 14.03
C TRP A 27 8.76 -3.36 12.80
N LEU A 28 9.53 -2.53 12.10
CA LEU A 28 9.09 -1.86 10.88
C LEU A 28 8.74 -2.86 9.77
N THR A 29 9.51 -3.94 9.63
CA THR A 29 9.21 -5.01 8.66
C THR A 29 7.87 -5.68 8.97
N GLU A 30 7.57 -5.90 10.26
CA GLU A 30 6.32 -6.50 10.74
C GLU A 30 5.12 -5.52 10.70
N ASN A 31 5.38 -4.20 10.65
CA ASN A 31 4.38 -3.13 10.70
C ASN A 31 4.53 -2.15 9.52
N ILE A 32 4.89 -2.68 8.34
CA ILE A 32 5.17 -1.88 7.14
C ILE A 32 3.91 -1.17 6.62
N ASP A 33 2.74 -1.68 6.99
CA ASP A 33 1.42 -1.11 6.72
C ASP A 33 1.26 0.30 7.30
N LEU A 34 1.89 0.62 8.43
CA LEU A 34 1.88 1.97 8.99
C LEU A 34 2.56 2.98 8.04
N LEU A 35 3.66 2.58 7.43
CA LEU A 35 4.38 3.40 6.46
C LEU A 35 3.61 3.48 5.13
N ALA A 36 3.07 2.35 4.69
CA ALA A 36 2.25 2.26 3.49
C ALA A 36 1.02 3.18 3.58
N SER A 37 0.33 3.16 4.72
CA SER A 37 -0.82 4.02 5.03
C SER A 37 -0.47 5.49 5.00
N GLU A 38 0.65 5.90 5.61
CA GLU A 38 1.10 7.30 5.60
C GLU A 38 1.34 7.80 4.17
N LEU A 39 1.90 6.95 3.32
CA LEU A 39 2.21 7.28 1.93
C LEU A 39 1.01 7.10 0.98
N GLY A 40 -0.06 6.44 1.43
CA GLY A 40 -1.19 6.06 0.58
C GLY A 40 -0.82 5.04 -0.48
N ILE A 41 0.07 4.09 -0.18
CA ILE A 41 0.43 2.98 -1.07
C ILE A 41 0.21 1.64 -0.36
N GLU A 42 0.44 0.55 -1.06
CA GLU A 42 0.38 -0.80 -0.51
C GLU A 42 1.73 -1.48 -0.67
N ILE A 43 2.31 -1.95 0.44
CA ILE A 43 3.65 -2.54 0.47
C ILE A 43 3.53 -4.00 0.93
N GLU A 44 4.07 -4.94 0.14
CA GLU A 44 4.14 -6.37 0.47
C GLU A 44 5.57 -6.92 0.44
N ASP A 45 5.73 -8.17 0.87
CA ASP A 45 6.98 -8.93 0.81
C ASP A 45 8.17 -8.19 1.45
N ALA A 46 7.93 -7.43 2.52
CA ALA A 46 8.98 -6.73 3.25
C ALA A 46 9.96 -7.73 3.86
N ARG A 47 11.24 -7.59 3.53
CA ARG A 47 12.34 -8.44 3.99
C ARG A 47 13.45 -7.58 4.55
N ALA A 48 13.88 -7.92 5.76
CA ALA A 48 15.05 -7.31 6.37
C ALA A 48 16.36 -7.90 5.81
N GLU A 49 17.44 -7.11 5.83
CA GLU A 49 18.82 -7.54 5.57
C GLU A 49 19.04 -8.23 4.19
N GLU A 50 18.53 -7.65 3.11
CA GLU A 50 18.72 -8.23 1.76
C GLU A 50 20.06 -7.80 1.13
N ALA A 51 20.97 -8.76 0.96
CA ALA A 51 22.31 -8.53 0.43
C ALA A 51 22.36 -8.11 -1.05
N VAL A 52 23.27 -7.18 -1.37
CA VAL A 52 23.67 -6.72 -2.70
C VAL A 52 25.20 -6.59 -2.74
N GLY A 53 25.88 -7.65 -3.19
CA GLY A 53 27.34 -7.70 -3.15
C GLY A 53 27.85 -7.74 -1.70
N ASP A 54 28.70 -6.77 -1.32
CA ASP A 54 29.27 -6.66 0.04
C ASP A 54 28.42 -5.80 1.01
N PHE A 55 27.26 -5.32 0.55
CA PHE A 55 26.38 -4.40 1.29
C PHE A 55 24.98 -5.01 1.45
N SER A 56 24.20 -4.58 2.44
CA SER A 56 22.84 -5.06 2.72
C SER A 56 21.88 -3.91 2.96
N ALA A 57 20.79 -3.86 2.19
CA ALA A 57 19.71 -2.90 2.45
C ALA A 57 18.97 -3.28 3.74
N ASP A 58 18.50 -2.29 4.50
CA ASP A 58 17.79 -2.59 5.75
C ASP A 58 16.47 -3.29 5.49
N ILE A 59 15.64 -2.76 4.58
CA ILE A 59 14.41 -3.41 4.13
C ILE A 59 14.26 -3.29 2.61
N VAL A 60 13.92 -4.41 1.97
CA VAL A 60 13.45 -4.46 0.58
C VAL A 60 12.02 -5.00 0.56
N ALA A 61 11.15 -4.35 -0.20
CA ALA A 61 9.75 -4.71 -0.33
C ALA A 61 9.24 -4.46 -1.76
N ARG A 62 7.95 -4.67 -2.00
CA ARG A 62 7.30 -4.40 -3.30
C ARG A 62 6.05 -3.55 -3.10
N GLU A 63 5.88 -2.52 -3.92
CA GLU A 63 4.62 -1.79 -3.97
C GLU A 63 3.62 -2.53 -4.86
N MET A 64 2.41 -2.76 -4.36
CA MET A 64 1.42 -3.67 -4.96
C MET A 64 0.87 -3.21 -6.30
N ASN A 65 0.50 -1.94 -6.39
CA ASN A 65 -0.27 -1.42 -7.50
C ASN A 65 0.61 -1.03 -8.69
N THR A 66 1.92 -0.91 -8.48
CA THR A 66 2.96 -0.58 -9.47
C THR A 66 3.93 -1.76 -9.65
N GLY A 67 3.96 -2.73 -8.75
CA GLY A 67 4.92 -3.83 -8.76
C GLY A 67 6.37 -3.39 -8.59
N GLU A 68 6.62 -2.10 -8.30
CA GLU A 68 7.95 -1.53 -8.20
C GLU A 68 8.64 -1.95 -6.90
N THR A 69 9.96 -2.11 -6.94
CA THR A 69 10.75 -2.41 -5.75
C THR A 69 10.78 -1.18 -4.83
N VAL A 70 10.57 -1.42 -3.54
CA VAL A 70 10.74 -0.46 -2.45
C VAL A 70 12.04 -0.78 -1.74
N VAL A 71 12.91 0.21 -1.56
CA VAL A 71 14.14 0.12 -0.76
C VAL A 71 14.03 1.12 0.38
N ILE A 72 14.28 0.66 1.60
CA ILE A 72 14.20 1.46 2.82
C ILE A 72 15.53 1.33 3.56
N GLU A 73 16.12 2.47 3.91
CA GLU A 73 17.24 2.57 4.84
C GLU A 73 16.77 3.29 6.10
N ASN A 74 17.03 2.68 7.25
CA ASN A 74 16.78 3.25 8.55
C ASN A 74 18.07 3.91 9.06
N GLN A 75 17.91 4.93 9.90
CA GLN A 75 19.03 5.57 10.58
C GLN A 75 18.56 6.18 11.90
N TYR A 76 19.14 5.74 13.02
CA TYR A 76 19.02 6.49 14.26
C TYR A 76 19.84 7.78 14.22
N ASN A 77 19.38 8.77 14.98
CA ASN A 77 19.92 10.11 15.09
C ASN A 77 19.88 10.86 13.74
N ARG A 78 20.83 11.79 13.58
CA ARG A 78 20.92 12.69 12.44
C ARG A 78 21.61 12.03 11.25
N THR A 79 21.03 12.23 10.07
CA THR A 79 21.52 11.65 8.81
C THR A 79 23.00 11.91 8.51
N ASP A 80 23.66 10.96 7.85
CA ASP A 80 25.06 11.04 7.43
C ASP A 80 25.30 10.59 5.97
N HIS A 81 26.52 10.76 5.48
CA HIS A 81 26.88 10.40 4.11
C HIS A 81 27.01 8.89 3.89
N ASP A 82 27.22 8.10 4.94
CA ASP A 82 27.34 6.64 4.82
C ASP A 82 25.98 6.05 4.43
N HIS A 83 24.94 6.39 5.17
CA HIS A 83 23.57 5.93 4.90
C HIS A 83 23.02 6.51 3.59
N LEU A 84 23.33 7.77 3.25
CA LEU A 84 22.98 8.30 1.92
C LEU A 84 23.64 7.51 0.78
N GLY A 85 24.93 7.17 0.94
CA GLY A 85 25.65 6.37 -0.05
C GLY A 85 25.05 4.97 -0.20
N LYS A 86 24.71 4.33 0.92
CA LYS A 86 24.03 3.03 0.96
C LYS A 86 22.68 3.09 0.25
N LEU A 87 21.80 4.00 0.65
CA LEU A 87 20.47 4.23 0.06
C LEU A 87 20.55 4.30 -1.46
N LEU A 88 21.40 5.18 -2.01
CA LEU A 88 21.54 5.35 -3.46
C LEU A 88 22.11 4.10 -4.15
N THR A 89 23.07 3.43 -3.51
CA THR A 89 23.68 2.20 -4.04
C THR A 89 22.67 1.07 -4.13
N TYR A 90 21.86 0.85 -3.09
CA TYR A 90 20.83 -0.18 -3.07
C TYR A 90 19.70 0.12 -4.03
N SER A 91 19.20 1.36 -4.04
CA SER A 91 18.16 1.77 -4.97
C SER A 91 18.57 1.57 -6.42
N SER A 92 19.82 1.89 -6.76
CA SER A 92 20.35 1.60 -8.10
C SER A 92 20.50 0.10 -8.35
N GLY A 93 21.07 -0.65 -7.41
CA GLY A 93 21.34 -2.09 -7.57
C GLY A 93 20.07 -2.95 -7.65
N LYS A 94 18.99 -2.53 -7.00
CA LYS A 94 17.67 -3.20 -6.98
C LYS A 94 16.67 -2.62 -7.98
N ASN A 95 17.06 -1.59 -8.74
CA ASN A 95 16.18 -0.83 -9.63
C ASN A 95 14.91 -0.38 -8.91
N ALA A 96 15.08 0.30 -7.77
CA ALA A 96 14.00 0.72 -6.91
C ALA A 96 13.15 1.82 -7.57
N GLY A 97 11.83 1.61 -7.59
CA GLY A 97 10.87 2.65 -7.94
C GLY A 97 10.56 3.56 -6.75
N PHE A 98 10.71 3.04 -5.52
CA PHE A 98 10.55 3.78 -4.27
C PHE A 98 11.81 3.63 -3.42
N THR A 99 12.38 4.76 -3.01
CA THR A 99 13.58 4.86 -2.19
C THR A 99 13.25 5.69 -0.95
N MET A 100 13.30 5.09 0.22
CA MET A 100 12.85 5.71 1.46
C MET A 100 14.00 5.74 2.47
N TRP A 101 14.32 6.93 2.97
CA TRP A 101 15.24 7.09 4.09
C TRP A 101 14.44 7.44 5.34
N LEU A 102 14.56 6.64 6.39
CA LEU A 102 13.92 6.87 7.68
C LEU A 102 14.95 7.35 8.69
N ALA A 103 14.80 8.56 9.22
CA ALA A 103 15.74 9.09 10.21
C ALA A 103 15.12 10.07 11.22
N GLU A 104 15.64 10.09 12.45
CA GLU A 104 15.15 10.99 13.52
C GLU A 104 15.41 12.48 13.20
N GLU A 105 16.51 12.79 12.50
CA GLU A 105 16.82 14.16 12.07
C GLU A 105 17.47 14.20 10.68
N PHE A 106 16.81 14.88 9.74
CA PHE A 106 17.39 15.13 8.41
C PHE A 106 18.18 16.44 8.35
N ARG A 107 19.47 16.33 8.00
CA ARG A 107 20.29 17.49 7.62
C ARG A 107 19.69 18.24 6.42
N PRO A 108 19.71 19.59 6.41
CA PRO A 108 19.23 20.37 5.27
C PRO A 108 19.88 19.94 3.94
N GLU A 109 21.18 19.65 3.95
CA GLU A 109 21.92 19.24 2.76
C GLU A 109 21.42 17.91 2.19
N HIS A 110 21.06 16.96 3.06
CA HIS A 110 20.51 15.67 2.63
C HIS A 110 19.08 15.80 2.11
N ARG A 111 18.25 16.65 2.71
CA ARG A 111 16.91 16.97 2.17
C ARG A 111 17.02 17.52 0.76
N SER A 112 17.89 18.51 0.56
CA SER A 112 18.11 19.12 -0.76
C SER A 112 18.64 18.12 -1.80
N VAL A 113 19.43 17.12 -1.40
CA VAL A 113 19.85 16.05 -2.32
C VAL A 113 18.65 15.21 -2.77
N LEU A 114 17.78 14.79 -1.85
CA LEU A 114 16.60 14.00 -2.18
C LEU A 114 15.59 14.80 -3.03
N GLU A 115 15.38 16.08 -2.72
CA GLU A 115 14.58 17.00 -3.55
C GLU A 115 15.15 17.11 -4.98
N TRP A 116 16.46 17.35 -5.10
CA TRP A 116 17.14 17.42 -6.40
C TRP A 116 17.04 16.12 -7.20
N LEU A 117 17.09 14.96 -6.53
CA LEU A 117 16.89 13.65 -7.15
C LEU A 117 15.44 13.45 -7.62
N ASN A 118 14.44 13.93 -6.88
CA ASN A 118 13.06 13.91 -7.33
C ASN A 118 12.80 14.84 -8.53
N GLU A 119 13.56 15.92 -8.65
CA GLU A 119 13.43 16.86 -9.78
C GLU A 119 14.16 16.41 -11.05
N THR A 120 15.35 15.84 -10.89
CA THR A 120 16.29 15.64 -12.02
C THR A 120 16.91 14.25 -12.09
N GLY A 121 16.61 13.39 -11.12
CA GLY A 121 17.17 12.06 -10.99
C GLY A 121 16.63 11.04 -12.00
N PRO A 122 16.89 9.75 -11.75
CA PRO A 122 16.43 8.67 -12.61
C PRO A 122 14.91 8.68 -12.78
N LYS A 123 14.44 8.60 -14.04
CA LYS A 123 13.01 8.53 -14.32
C LYS A 123 12.37 7.32 -13.64
N GLY A 124 11.29 7.56 -12.90
CA GLY A 124 10.51 6.52 -12.21
C GLY A 124 10.94 6.25 -10.76
N ALA A 125 12.16 6.66 -10.36
CA ALA A 125 12.60 6.56 -8.98
C ALA A 125 12.02 7.70 -8.13
N LYS A 126 11.40 7.33 -7.02
CA LYS A 126 10.76 8.25 -6.07
C LYS A 126 11.54 8.23 -4.76
N PHE A 127 12.07 9.38 -4.34
CA PHE A 127 12.87 9.51 -3.13
C PHE A 127 12.06 10.14 -2.01
N PHE A 128 12.11 9.54 -0.82
CA PHE A 128 11.42 9.98 0.38
C PHE A 128 12.39 10.17 1.54
N ALA A 129 12.20 11.25 2.29
CA ALA A 129 12.74 11.40 3.65
C ALA A 129 11.58 11.34 4.62
N ILE A 130 11.63 10.40 5.55
CA ILE A 130 10.53 10.12 6.46
C ILE A 130 11.08 10.11 7.87
N LYS A 131 10.46 10.87 8.77
CA LYS A 131 10.85 10.93 10.17
C LYS A 131 9.92 10.02 10.99
N PRO A 132 10.38 8.84 11.45
CA PRO A 132 9.66 8.09 12.47
C PRO A 132 9.69 8.85 13.81
N ARG A 133 8.55 8.93 14.50
CA ARG A 133 8.40 9.70 15.75
C ARG A 133 7.71 8.86 16.81
N VAL A 134 8.35 8.75 17.98
CA VAL A 134 7.71 8.23 19.19
C VAL A 134 7.18 9.42 19.98
N VAL A 135 5.89 9.40 20.27
CA VAL A 135 5.21 10.51 20.94
C VAL A 135 4.42 10.03 22.16
N SER A 136 4.20 10.91 23.12
CA SER A 136 3.24 10.68 24.21
C SER A 136 2.49 11.94 24.54
N ILE A 137 1.32 11.78 25.16
CA ILE A 137 0.64 12.90 25.81
C ILE A 137 1.40 13.23 27.10
N GLU A 138 1.60 14.51 27.38
CA GLU A 138 2.24 14.99 28.61
C GLU A 138 1.57 14.37 29.85
N GLY A 139 2.37 13.65 30.65
CA GLY A 139 1.91 12.95 31.85
C GLY A 139 1.40 11.52 31.62
N SER A 140 1.41 11.02 30.38
CA SER A 140 1.15 9.62 30.04
C SER A 140 2.46 8.84 29.88
N ASP A 141 2.47 7.62 30.39
CA ASP A 141 3.53 6.64 30.16
C ASP A 141 3.33 5.85 28.85
N GLU A 142 2.15 5.94 28.23
CA GLU A 142 1.85 5.31 26.95
C GLU A 142 2.55 6.02 25.79
N ARG A 143 3.07 5.24 24.84
CA ARG A 143 3.77 5.72 23.66
C ARG A 143 2.92 5.46 22.41
N GLY A 144 2.79 6.49 21.58
CA GLY A 144 2.32 6.41 20.21
C GLY A 144 3.49 6.48 19.24
N PHE A 145 3.26 6.02 18.02
CA PHE A 145 4.23 6.07 16.93
C PHE A 145 3.54 6.66 15.69
N GLU A 146 4.22 7.56 15.00
CA GLU A 146 3.77 8.15 13.74
C GLU A 146 4.95 8.35 12.78
N PHE A 147 4.66 8.45 11.49
CA PHE A 147 5.60 8.89 10.48
C PHE A 147 5.30 10.34 10.11
N GLU A 148 6.36 11.13 9.89
CA GLU A 148 6.26 12.47 9.33
C GLU A 148 7.03 12.51 8.00
N VAL A 149 6.35 12.74 6.89
CA VAL A 149 7.00 12.86 5.58
C VAL A 149 7.69 14.23 5.47
N VAL A 150 9.01 14.21 5.33
CA VAL A 150 9.88 15.41 5.29
C VAL A 150 10.22 15.81 3.86
N VAL A 151 10.46 14.81 2.99
CA VAL A 151 10.68 14.98 1.55
C VAL A 151 9.90 13.91 0.84
N GLU A 152 9.24 14.29 -0.25
CA GLU A 152 8.53 13.41 -1.16
C GLU A 152 8.67 13.94 -2.60
N PRO A 153 8.35 13.13 -3.63
CA PRO A 153 8.39 13.60 -5.01
C PRO A 153 7.45 14.79 -5.26
N ASN A 154 7.86 15.75 -6.09
CA ASN A 154 7.04 16.94 -6.41
C ASN A 154 5.66 16.61 -7.03
N GLU A 155 5.56 15.46 -7.71
CA GLU A 155 4.31 14.94 -8.31
C GLU A 155 3.53 14.01 -7.36
N TRP A 156 3.97 13.88 -6.10
CA TRP A 156 3.35 12.98 -5.13
C TRP A 156 2.02 13.51 -4.60
N GLU A 157 1.95 14.82 -4.31
CA GLU A 157 0.71 15.54 -3.97
C GLU A 157 0.04 16.21 -5.18
N ARG A 158 0.82 16.54 -6.23
CA ARG A 158 0.31 17.27 -7.40
C ARG A 158 -0.10 16.33 -8.52
N GLU A 159 -1.38 16.43 -8.92
CA GLU A 159 -2.00 15.77 -10.08
C GLU A 159 -1.38 16.14 -11.46
N VAL A 160 -0.06 16.24 -11.63
CA VAL A 160 0.58 16.59 -12.91
C VAL A 160 1.99 15.97 -12.87
N SER A 161 2.41 15.03 -13.71
CA SER A 161 2.38 15.07 -15.18
C SER A 161 1.58 13.94 -15.84
N THR A 162 0.43 14.33 -16.40
CA THR A 162 -0.33 13.50 -17.34
C THR A 162 0.40 13.32 -18.68
N GLU A 163 1.40 14.15 -19.01
CA GLU A 163 2.01 14.27 -20.34
C GLU A 163 2.64 12.99 -20.91
N SER A 164 2.87 11.96 -20.08
CA SER A 164 3.37 10.65 -20.54
C SER A 164 2.32 9.53 -20.59
N LEU A 165 1.14 9.73 -20.00
CA LEU A 165 0.09 8.70 -19.93
C LEU A 165 -0.79 8.72 -21.17
N SER A 166 -1.10 7.52 -21.67
CA SER A 166 -2.15 7.30 -22.67
C SER A 166 -3.54 7.66 -22.14
N ASP A 167 -4.50 7.90 -23.02
CA ASP A 167 -5.88 8.24 -22.63
C ASP A 167 -6.54 7.15 -21.77
N LEU A 168 -6.15 5.89 -21.99
CA LEU A 168 -6.60 4.75 -21.21
C LEU A 168 -6.06 4.79 -19.78
N GLU A 169 -4.75 5.00 -19.62
CA GLU A 169 -4.09 5.12 -18.32
C GLU A 169 -4.62 6.31 -17.50
N ARG A 170 -4.91 7.43 -18.18
CA ARG A 170 -5.54 8.60 -17.56
C ARG A 170 -6.94 8.29 -17.05
N SER A 171 -7.73 7.57 -17.86
CA SER A 171 -9.08 7.15 -17.50
C SER A 171 -9.09 6.26 -16.27
N TYR A 172 -8.16 5.29 -16.18
CA TYR A 172 -8.03 4.45 -14.99
C TYR A 172 -7.67 5.25 -13.75
N ARG A 173 -6.64 6.09 -13.83
CA ARG A 173 -6.20 6.90 -12.70
C ARG A 173 -7.33 7.80 -12.19
N GLN A 174 -8.05 8.46 -13.09
CA GLN A 174 -9.17 9.33 -12.73
C GLN A 174 -10.30 8.53 -12.08
N PHE A 175 -10.72 7.43 -12.70
CA PHE A 175 -11.80 6.60 -12.17
C PHE A 175 -11.49 6.10 -10.76
N PHE A 176 -10.28 5.58 -10.54
CA PHE A 176 -9.88 5.12 -9.23
C PHE A 176 -9.72 6.25 -8.22
N ALA A 177 -9.37 7.47 -8.63
CA ALA A 177 -9.37 8.63 -7.71
C ALA A 177 -10.77 8.97 -7.19
N GLU A 178 -11.76 8.97 -8.09
CA GLU A 178 -13.17 9.19 -7.72
C GLU A 178 -13.70 8.04 -6.84
N MET A 179 -13.36 6.79 -7.19
CA MET A 179 -13.71 5.59 -6.42
C MET A 179 -13.13 5.60 -5.01
N VAL A 180 -11.84 5.92 -4.87
CA VAL A 180 -11.16 5.99 -3.57
C VAL A 180 -11.73 7.08 -2.69
N GLU A 181 -12.07 8.25 -3.26
CA GLU A 181 -12.78 9.31 -2.53
C GLU A 181 -14.12 8.80 -2.01
N ALA A 182 -14.96 8.24 -2.88
CA ALA A 182 -16.27 7.73 -2.51
C ALA A 182 -16.18 6.61 -1.45
N TYR A 183 -15.24 5.68 -1.63
CA TYR A 183 -15.04 4.56 -0.70
C TYR A 183 -14.56 5.02 0.68
N SER A 184 -13.65 6.01 0.74
CA SER A 184 -13.19 6.57 2.02
C SER A 184 -14.31 7.24 2.84
N GLN A 185 -15.35 7.76 2.17
CA GLN A 185 -16.54 8.29 2.85
C GLN A 185 -17.45 7.18 3.37
N ARG A 186 -17.56 6.07 2.62
CA ARG A 186 -18.35 4.88 3.02
C ARG A 186 -17.70 4.12 4.18
N ARG A 187 -16.37 4.00 4.18
CA ARG A 187 -15.58 3.28 5.20
C ARG A 187 -14.49 4.18 5.79
N PRO A 188 -14.80 5.09 6.74
CA PRO A 188 -13.85 6.09 7.24
C PRO A 188 -12.60 5.54 7.96
N ALA A 189 -12.61 4.27 8.37
CA ALA A 189 -11.46 3.60 8.97
C ALA A 189 -10.46 3.06 7.93
N TRP A 190 -10.87 2.99 6.66
CA TRP A 190 -10.00 2.61 5.56
C TRP A 190 -9.10 3.79 5.17
N TYR A 191 -7.80 3.53 5.03
CA TYR A 191 -6.84 4.55 4.65
C TYR A 191 -6.85 4.76 3.13
N LYS A 192 -6.65 6.00 2.71
CA LYS A 192 -6.89 6.41 1.33
C LYS A 192 -5.68 6.11 0.45
N LEU A 193 -5.84 5.21 -0.51
CA LEU A 193 -4.80 4.87 -1.48
C LEU A 193 -4.59 5.97 -2.52
N LYS A 194 -3.37 6.07 -3.05
CA LYS A 194 -3.02 6.88 -4.22
C LYS A 194 -3.20 6.04 -5.49
N PRO A 195 -4.17 6.38 -6.36
CA PRO A 195 -4.41 5.62 -7.57
C PRO A 195 -3.29 5.74 -8.59
N GLY A 196 -2.95 4.60 -9.21
CA GLY A 196 -2.03 4.53 -10.35
C GLY A 196 -2.75 4.49 -11.71
N PRO A 197 -1.99 4.39 -12.81
CA PRO A 197 -2.53 4.31 -14.18
C PRO A 197 -2.98 2.90 -14.60
N ARG A 198 -2.98 1.92 -13.70
CA ARG A 198 -3.28 0.52 -14.02
C ARG A 198 -4.79 0.27 -14.07
N ASN A 199 -5.18 -0.81 -14.73
CA ASN A 199 -6.56 -1.27 -14.81
C ASN A 199 -7.10 -1.90 -13.51
N TYR A 200 -6.34 -1.81 -12.41
CA TYR A 200 -6.74 -2.29 -11.10
C TYR A 200 -6.22 -1.38 -10.00
N LEU A 201 -6.92 -1.43 -8.87
CA LEU A 201 -6.45 -0.90 -7.60
C LEU A 201 -6.75 -1.94 -6.51
N THR A 202 -5.71 -2.33 -5.77
CA THR A 202 -5.78 -3.41 -4.78
C THR A 202 -5.24 -2.96 -3.43
N PHE A 203 -5.72 -3.61 -2.38
CA PHE A 203 -5.30 -3.38 -1.00
C PHE A 203 -5.41 -4.64 -0.15
N SER A 204 -4.68 -4.65 0.96
CA SER A 204 -4.54 -5.83 1.83
C SER A 204 -5.89 -6.34 2.34
N ALA A 205 -6.04 -7.67 2.37
CA ALA A 205 -7.18 -8.35 2.98
C ALA A 205 -6.85 -8.95 4.37
N GLY A 206 -5.76 -8.47 5.00
CA GLY A 206 -5.32 -8.91 6.32
C GLY A 206 -4.44 -10.17 6.35
N ILE A 207 -4.21 -10.81 5.20
CA ILE A 207 -3.24 -11.91 5.04
C ILE A 207 -2.25 -11.51 3.93
N SER A 208 -0.95 -11.65 4.20
CA SER A 208 0.10 -11.38 3.20
C SER A 208 -0.15 -12.18 1.90
N GLY A 209 -0.14 -11.49 0.77
CA GLY A 209 -0.44 -12.06 -0.55
C GLY A 209 -1.93 -12.29 -0.84
N VAL A 210 -2.83 -11.88 0.05
CA VAL A 210 -4.29 -11.90 -0.17
C VAL A 210 -4.81 -10.46 -0.17
N ARG A 211 -5.54 -10.09 -1.22
CA ARG A 211 -5.92 -8.70 -1.47
C ARG A 211 -7.35 -8.56 -1.97
N PHE A 212 -7.99 -7.48 -1.53
CA PHE A 212 -9.18 -6.96 -2.17
C PHE A 212 -8.78 -6.12 -3.38
N GLY A 213 -9.67 -6.01 -4.37
CA GLY A 213 -9.38 -5.22 -5.55
C GLY A 213 -10.59 -4.81 -6.35
N TRP A 214 -10.48 -3.63 -6.95
CA TRP A 214 -11.30 -3.19 -8.06
C TRP A 214 -10.53 -3.39 -9.35
N VAL A 215 -11.11 -4.09 -10.33
CA VAL A 215 -10.37 -4.51 -11.53
C VAL A 215 -11.23 -4.39 -12.79
N PHE A 216 -10.69 -3.74 -13.83
CA PHE A 216 -11.22 -3.80 -15.19
C PHE A 216 -10.61 -4.98 -15.95
N HIS A 217 -11.44 -5.93 -16.38
CA HIS A 217 -11.02 -7.07 -17.22
C HIS A 217 -11.21 -6.80 -18.70
N GLN A 218 -10.58 -7.63 -19.54
CA GLN A 218 -10.71 -7.56 -20.99
C GLN A 218 -12.10 -7.96 -21.53
N GLY A 219 -12.95 -8.55 -20.69
CA GLY A 219 -14.25 -9.12 -21.04
C GLY A 219 -15.43 -8.14 -20.98
N PRO A 220 -15.30 -6.93 -21.55
CA PRO A 220 -15.63 -5.64 -20.89
C PRO A 220 -16.41 -5.81 -19.57
N GLU A 221 -15.68 -5.87 -18.47
CA GLU A 221 -16.22 -6.14 -17.13
C GLU A 221 -15.44 -5.32 -16.11
N PHE A 222 -16.14 -4.81 -15.09
CA PHE A 222 -15.55 -4.26 -13.88
C PHE A 222 -15.90 -5.16 -12.70
N SER A 223 -14.93 -5.48 -11.86
CA SER A 223 -15.09 -6.48 -10.80
C SER A 223 -14.60 -5.99 -9.44
N VAL A 224 -15.34 -6.37 -8.41
CA VAL A 224 -14.86 -6.42 -7.02
C VAL A 224 -14.33 -7.83 -6.76
N GLU A 225 -13.08 -7.96 -6.30
CA GLU A 225 -12.40 -9.26 -6.23
C GLU A 225 -11.66 -9.47 -4.90
N LEU A 226 -11.63 -10.72 -4.44
CA LEU A 226 -10.59 -11.25 -3.57
C LEU A 226 -9.59 -12.03 -4.43
N TYR A 227 -8.34 -11.58 -4.45
CA TYR A 227 -7.25 -12.25 -5.15
C TYR A 227 -6.30 -12.89 -4.14
N ILE A 228 -6.04 -14.19 -4.29
CA ILE A 228 -5.25 -15.01 -3.37
C ILE A 228 -3.99 -15.46 -4.11
N SER A 229 -2.85 -14.88 -3.73
CA SER A 229 -1.54 -15.17 -4.31
C SER A 229 -0.42 -14.96 -3.28
N THR A 230 -0.48 -15.73 -2.19
CA THR A 230 0.65 -15.84 -1.26
C THR A 230 1.85 -16.51 -1.93
N SER A 231 3.03 -16.37 -1.31
CA SER A 231 4.27 -17.01 -1.77
C SER A 231 4.25 -18.53 -1.70
N ASP A 232 3.28 -19.10 -0.99
CA ASP A 232 3.07 -20.54 -0.82
C ASP A 232 1.82 -21.00 -1.59
N LYS A 233 2.04 -21.89 -2.57
CA LYS A 233 0.98 -22.43 -3.40
C LYS A 233 -0.01 -23.30 -2.60
N GLU A 234 0.49 -24.11 -1.66
CA GLU A 234 -0.39 -24.91 -0.80
C GLU A 234 -1.28 -23.98 0.04
N ARG A 235 -0.69 -22.90 0.58
CA ARG A 235 -1.44 -21.90 1.33
C ARG A 235 -2.53 -21.22 0.50
N ASN A 236 -2.28 -20.95 -0.78
CA ASN A 236 -3.28 -20.38 -1.69
C ASN A 236 -4.49 -21.31 -1.86
N GLU A 237 -4.25 -22.62 -2.01
CA GLU A 237 -5.33 -23.61 -2.14
C GLU A 237 -6.07 -23.78 -0.80
N GLU A 238 -5.37 -23.77 0.34
CA GLU A 238 -5.99 -23.84 1.67
C GLU A 238 -6.99 -22.71 1.91
N ILE A 239 -6.57 -21.46 1.65
CA ILE A 239 -7.42 -20.28 1.82
C ILE A 239 -8.62 -20.36 0.88
N PHE A 240 -8.40 -20.64 -0.40
CA PHE A 240 -9.48 -20.73 -1.38
C PHE A 240 -10.48 -21.83 -1.03
N GLU A 241 -10.03 -23.03 -0.67
CA GLU A 241 -10.91 -24.13 -0.31
C GLU A 241 -11.62 -23.92 1.03
N ALA A 242 -11.02 -23.20 1.98
CA ALA A 242 -11.70 -22.77 3.19
C ALA A 242 -12.90 -21.88 2.87
N LEU A 243 -12.69 -20.82 2.09
CA LEU A 243 -13.75 -19.91 1.66
C LEU A 243 -14.81 -20.63 0.80
N LYS A 244 -14.38 -21.51 -0.09
CA LYS A 244 -15.27 -22.22 -1.01
C LYS A 244 -16.20 -23.21 -0.31
N ARG A 245 -15.82 -23.75 0.85
CA ARG A 245 -16.71 -24.58 1.68
C ARG A 245 -17.90 -23.79 2.23
N GLU A 246 -17.73 -22.48 2.41
CA GLU A 246 -18.76 -21.55 2.86
C GLU A 246 -19.47 -20.83 1.71
N ARG A 247 -19.21 -21.24 0.46
CA ARG A 247 -19.72 -20.58 -0.75
C ARG A 247 -21.20 -20.26 -0.68
N THR A 248 -22.04 -21.23 -0.34
CA THR A 248 -23.50 -21.06 -0.31
C THR A 248 -23.91 -20.03 0.75
N ASP A 249 -23.24 -19.99 1.89
CA ASP A 249 -23.54 -19.03 2.95
C ASP A 249 -23.10 -17.62 2.53
N ILE A 250 -21.91 -17.50 1.92
CA ILE A 250 -21.38 -16.24 1.37
C ILE A 250 -22.31 -15.67 0.29
N GLU A 251 -22.65 -16.46 -0.73
CA GLU A 251 -23.52 -16.03 -1.84
C GLU A 251 -24.94 -15.69 -1.35
N THR A 252 -25.43 -16.41 -0.33
CA THR A 252 -26.74 -16.10 0.28
C THR A 252 -26.70 -14.79 1.08
N SER A 253 -25.62 -14.54 1.81
CA SER A 253 -25.43 -13.31 2.59
C SER A 253 -25.35 -12.07 1.69
N LEU A 254 -24.54 -12.16 0.62
CA LEU A 254 -24.39 -11.09 -0.36
C LEU A 254 -25.58 -10.96 -1.32
N GLY A 255 -26.44 -11.99 -1.40
CA GLY A 255 -27.58 -12.00 -2.32
C GLY A 255 -27.20 -12.09 -3.80
N VAL A 256 -25.97 -12.50 -4.12
CA VAL A 256 -25.41 -12.59 -5.47
C VAL A 256 -24.62 -13.88 -5.66
N GLU A 257 -24.53 -14.37 -6.89
CA GLU A 257 -23.63 -15.48 -7.23
C GLU A 257 -22.23 -14.92 -7.50
N LEU A 258 -21.21 -15.56 -6.93
CA LEU A 258 -19.82 -15.16 -7.14
C LEU A 258 -19.14 -16.08 -8.16
N GLU A 259 -18.14 -15.55 -8.86
CA GLU A 259 -17.27 -16.36 -9.71
C GLU A 259 -16.05 -16.84 -8.91
N TRP A 260 -15.92 -18.16 -8.81
CA TRP A 260 -14.85 -18.84 -8.06
C TRP A 260 -13.85 -19.48 -9.01
N GLU A 261 -12.71 -18.83 -9.20
CA GLU A 261 -11.73 -19.20 -10.21
C GLU A 261 -10.43 -19.68 -9.57
N ARG A 262 -9.97 -20.86 -10.00
CA ARG A 262 -8.56 -21.23 -9.82
C ARG A 262 -7.77 -20.71 -11.01
N LEU A 263 -6.57 -20.19 -10.76
CA LEU A 263 -5.66 -19.68 -11.79
C LEU A 263 -4.34 -20.49 -11.76
N PRO A 264 -4.33 -21.76 -12.24
CA PRO A 264 -3.18 -22.64 -12.11
C PRO A 264 -1.89 -22.08 -12.72
N GLU A 265 -2.01 -21.35 -13.83
CA GLU A 265 -0.88 -20.73 -14.52
C GLU A 265 -0.21 -19.63 -13.69
N LYS A 266 -0.97 -18.98 -12.81
CA LYS A 266 -0.51 -17.88 -11.93
C LYS A 266 -0.22 -18.34 -10.50
N GLN A 267 -0.41 -19.63 -10.20
CA GLN A 267 -0.37 -20.19 -8.83
C GLN A 267 -1.26 -19.39 -7.85
N ALA A 268 -2.38 -18.88 -8.36
CA ALA A 268 -3.28 -18.01 -7.63
C ALA A 268 -4.71 -18.54 -7.71
N SER A 269 -5.58 -17.98 -6.89
CA SER A 269 -7.02 -18.15 -7.01
C SER A 269 -7.70 -16.80 -6.87
N ARG A 270 -8.94 -16.72 -7.34
CA ARG A 270 -9.73 -15.50 -7.32
C ARG A 270 -11.19 -15.81 -7.02
N ILE A 271 -11.81 -14.94 -6.26
CA ILE A 271 -13.25 -14.89 -6.06
C ILE A 271 -13.68 -13.50 -6.48
N LYS A 272 -14.60 -13.36 -7.45
CA LYS A 272 -15.01 -12.05 -7.94
C LYS A 272 -16.52 -11.91 -8.06
N LEU A 273 -16.97 -10.68 -7.88
CA LEU A 273 -18.30 -10.20 -8.22
C LEU A 273 -18.16 -9.29 -9.45
N PRO A 274 -18.58 -9.78 -10.65
CA PRO A 274 -18.47 -9.01 -11.88
C PRO A 274 -19.69 -8.12 -12.13
N GLU A 275 -19.44 -6.97 -12.75
CA GLU A 275 -20.42 -6.09 -13.38
C GLU A 275 -20.05 -5.91 -14.86
N ASP A 276 -20.97 -6.30 -15.74
CA ASP A 276 -20.78 -6.20 -17.18
C ASP A 276 -20.72 -4.73 -17.64
N LEU A 277 -19.85 -4.44 -18.60
CA LEU A 277 -19.70 -3.11 -19.19
C LEU A 277 -20.12 -3.10 -20.66
N ASP A 278 -20.81 -2.03 -21.06
CA ASP A 278 -21.13 -1.72 -22.46
C ASP A 278 -19.96 -1.03 -23.18
N GLY A 279 -18.71 -1.47 -22.96
CA GLY A 279 -17.52 -0.93 -23.61
C GLY A 279 -16.29 -0.86 -22.70
N THR A 280 -15.26 -0.17 -23.18
CA THR A 280 -14.04 0.11 -22.41
C THR A 280 -14.22 1.32 -21.50
N ILE A 281 -13.37 1.47 -20.49
CA ILE A 281 -13.41 2.63 -19.56
C ILE A 281 -13.38 3.98 -20.28
N THR A 282 -12.67 4.06 -21.41
CA THR A 282 -12.57 5.28 -22.25
C THR A 282 -13.86 5.61 -22.99
N GLU A 283 -14.77 4.65 -23.11
CA GLU A 283 -16.05 4.79 -23.84
C GLU A 283 -17.23 5.02 -22.90
N LEU A 284 -17.04 4.86 -21.58
CA LEU A 284 -18.10 5.07 -20.60
C LEU A 284 -18.58 6.52 -20.60
N THR A 285 -19.90 6.69 -20.51
CA THR A 285 -20.52 7.98 -20.21
C THR A 285 -20.28 8.40 -18.75
N ALA A 286 -20.56 9.66 -18.41
CA ALA A 286 -20.47 10.12 -17.04
C ALA A 286 -21.43 9.36 -16.11
N ASP A 287 -22.66 9.10 -16.57
CA ASP A 287 -23.66 8.36 -15.78
C ASP A 287 -23.24 6.91 -15.55
N GLN A 288 -22.68 6.23 -16.57
CA GLN A 288 -22.15 4.88 -16.41
C GLN A 288 -20.95 4.84 -15.45
N ARG A 289 -20.04 5.83 -15.51
CA ARG A 289 -18.93 5.91 -14.55
C ARG A 289 -19.42 6.12 -13.12
N ASN A 290 -20.36 7.04 -12.91
CA ASN A 290 -20.93 7.30 -11.59
C ASN A 290 -21.63 6.04 -11.04
N TYR A 291 -22.41 5.36 -11.87
CA TYR A 291 -23.03 4.08 -11.51
C TYR A 291 -21.99 3.04 -11.08
N LEU A 292 -20.91 2.85 -11.84
CA LEU A 292 -19.87 1.87 -11.48
C LEU A 292 -19.13 2.24 -10.19
N ILE A 293 -18.96 3.54 -9.91
CA ILE A 293 -18.36 3.99 -8.66
C ILE A 293 -19.30 3.69 -7.49
N GLU A 294 -20.57 4.06 -7.60
CA GLU A 294 -21.58 3.77 -6.56
C GLU A 294 -21.70 2.27 -6.31
N TRP A 295 -21.90 1.50 -7.38
CA TRP A 295 -21.95 0.04 -7.32
C TRP A 295 -20.67 -0.56 -6.73
N GLY A 296 -19.50 -0.12 -7.20
CA GLY A 296 -18.21 -0.66 -6.76
C GLY A 296 -17.88 -0.34 -5.30
N VAL A 297 -18.38 0.79 -4.78
CA VAL A 297 -18.27 1.18 -3.37
C VAL A 297 -19.16 0.30 -2.50
N ASP A 298 -20.44 0.17 -2.86
CA ASP A 298 -21.39 -0.64 -2.10
C ASP A 298 -21.01 -2.12 -2.13
N ALA A 299 -20.68 -2.64 -3.32
CA ALA A 299 -20.22 -4.01 -3.50
C ALA A 299 -18.94 -4.29 -2.71
N MET A 300 -17.95 -3.40 -2.72
CA MET A 300 -16.72 -3.60 -1.93
C MET A 300 -16.99 -3.58 -0.42
N ASP A 301 -17.87 -2.71 0.07
CA ASP A 301 -18.19 -2.66 1.50
C ASP A 301 -18.84 -3.96 1.97
N GLU A 302 -19.88 -4.44 1.29
CA GLU A 302 -20.55 -5.70 1.60
C GLU A 302 -19.59 -6.90 1.44
N PHE A 303 -18.78 -6.90 0.38
CA PHE A 303 -17.80 -7.94 0.13
C PHE A 303 -16.74 -7.99 1.24
N GLN A 304 -16.28 -6.85 1.76
CA GLN A 304 -15.35 -6.85 2.89
C GLN A 304 -16.01 -7.29 4.20
N GLU A 305 -17.24 -6.84 4.49
CA GLU A 305 -17.98 -7.30 5.67
C GLU A 305 -18.14 -8.83 5.67
N GLU A 306 -18.31 -9.44 4.50
CA GLU A 306 -18.44 -10.88 4.35
C GLU A 306 -17.08 -11.61 4.44
N PHE A 307 -16.03 -11.12 3.78
CA PHE A 307 -14.76 -11.85 3.68
C PHE A 307 -13.79 -11.60 4.85
N GLU A 308 -13.75 -10.41 5.45
CA GLU A 308 -12.78 -10.08 6.50
C GLU A 308 -12.85 -11.00 7.74
N PRO A 309 -14.04 -11.31 8.32
CA PRO A 309 -14.12 -12.19 9.48
C PRO A 309 -13.58 -13.60 9.18
N ARG A 310 -13.82 -14.09 7.96
CA ARG A 310 -13.39 -15.42 7.49
C ARG A 310 -11.89 -15.46 7.26
N LEU A 311 -11.34 -14.41 6.65
CA LEU A 311 -9.90 -14.28 6.46
C LEU A 311 -9.17 -14.11 7.79
N SER A 312 -9.71 -13.33 8.72
CA SER A 312 -9.13 -13.18 10.07
C SER A 312 -9.00 -14.53 10.79
N ALA A 313 -10.02 -15.39 10.68
CA ALA A 313 -9.98 -16.75 11.23
C ALA A 313 -8.91 -17.65 10.58
N LEU A 314 -8.59 -17.42 9.31
CA LEU A 314 -7.55 -18.16 8.57
C LEU A 314 -6.13 -17.62 8.81
N GLY A 315 -5.99 -16.31 9.05
CA GLY A 315 -4.73 -15.62 9.28
C GLY A 315 -4.17 -15.76 10.69
N SER A 316 -4.99 -16.16 11.67
CA SER A 316 -4.61 -16.28 13.09
C SER A 316 -3.78 -17.54 13.44
N ASN A 317 -3.15 -18.20 12.47
CA ASN A 317 -2.39 -19.46 12.66
C ASN A 317 -0.91 -19.31 12.39
#